data_AF-A0A2P5HPQ9-F1
#
_entry.id   AF-A0A2P5HPQ9-F1
#
_cell.length_a   1.000
_cell.length_b   1.000
_cell.length_c   1.000
_cell.angle_alpha   90.00
_cell.angle_beta   90.00
_cell.angle_gamma   90.00
#
_symmetry.space_group_name_H-M   'P 1'
#
loop_
_entity.id
_entity.type
_entity.pdbx_description
1 polymer ?
#
loop_
_entity_poly.entity_id
_entity_poly.type
_entity_poly.pdbx_seq_one_letter_code
_entity_poly.pdbx_strand_id
1 'polypeptide(L)'
;MELYNDGKFEKWDWLNPKATNSLPRLLRVSDFGAINADGVNPAFHGDILGDWREEVIVTNSDHSQLIIFTTDRPSDIRLYTLSHNPAYRNSMTLKGYVQSHHLDYFLGQGMTAPPPPNIRYVVA
;
A
#
# COMPACT_ATOMS: atom_id res chain seq x y z
N MET A 1 -9.96 0.64 6.78
CA MET A 1 -9.16 1.79 6.35
C MET A 1 -7.88 1.74 7.14
N GLU A 2 -6.82 1.52 6.40
CA GLU A 2 -5.47 1.29 6.85
C GLU A 2 -4.67 2.49 6.36
N LEU A 3 -3.69 2.90 7.14
CA LEU A 3 -2.89 4.07 6.88
C LEU A 3 -1.42 3.71 7.01
N TYR A 4 -0.61 4.22 6.09
CA TYR A 4 0.82 4.33 6.27
C TYR A 4 1.15 5.77 6.64
N ASN A 5 1.80 5.98 7.78
CA ASN A 5 2.20 7.29 8.23
C ASN A 5 3.49 7.20 9.03
N ASP A 6 4.57 7.84 8.55
CA ASP A 6 5.84 7.94 9.26
C ASP A 6 6.38 6.58 9.76
N GLY A 7 6.48 5.61 8.85
CA GLY A 7 6.98 4.27 9.18
C GLY A 7 6.03 3.41 10.00
N LYS A 8 4.77 3.83 10.17
CA LYS A 8 3.76 3.08 10.93
C LYS A 8 2.62 2.65 10.02
N PHE A 9 2.21 1.40 10.17
CA PHE A 9 0.95 0.87 9.66
C PHE A 9 -0.09 0.98 10.77
N GLU A 10 -1.16 1.70 10.50
CA GLU A 10 -2.22 2.00 11.47
C GLU A 10 -3.58 1.63 10.88
N LYS A 11 -4.53 1.22 11.72
CA LYS A 11 -5.90 0.91 11.28
C LYS A 11 -6.88 1.82 12.01
N TRP A 12 -7.78 2.44 11.26
CA TRP A 12 -8.87 3.20 11.83
C TRP A 12 -9.88 2.28 12.55
N ASP A 13 -10.13 2.57 13.83
CA ASP A 13 -11.25 1.98 14.59
C ASP A 13 -12.44 2.93 14.52
N TRP A 14 -13.38 2.61 13.63
CA TRP A 14 -14.57 3.42 13.40
C TRP A 14 -15.62 3.31 14.53
N LEU A 15 -15.55 2.26 15.37
CA LEU A 15 -16.42 2.12 16.54
C LEU A 15 -15.93 2.96 17.72
N ASN A 16 -14.63 3.22 17.81
CA ASN A 16 -14.01 4.01 18.86
C ASN A 16 -13.12 5.11 18.26
N PRO A 17 -13.70 6.16 17.66
CA PRO A 17 -12.92 7.20 17.00
C PRO A 17 -11.95 7.88 17.98
N LYS A 18 -10.68 7.97 17.60
CA LYS A 18 -9.62 8.64 18.36
C LYS A 18 -9.07 9.84 17.58
N ALA A 19 -8.48 10.79 18.30
CA ALA A 19 -7.77 11.91 17.69
C ALA A 19 -6.56 11.43 16.86
N THR A 20 -6.10 12.29 15.95
CA THR A 20 -4.91 12.06 15.11
C THR A 20 -3.71 11.59 15.95
N ASN A 21 -2.90 10.66 15.42
CA ASN A 21 -1.75 10.03 16.09
C ASN A 21 -2.07 9.09 17.26
N SER A 22 -3.35 8.77 17.52
CA SER A 22 -3.77 7.81 18.55
C SER A 22 -4.42 6.54 17.97
N LEU A 23 -4.13 6.23 16.71
CA LEU A 23 -4.70 5.06 16.04
C LEU A 23 -4.05 3.76 16.53
N PRO A 24 -4.81 2.64 16.58
CA PRO A 24 -4.25 1.32 16.78
C PRO A 24 -3.15 1.02 15.74
N ARG A 25 -1.95 0.75 16.21
CA ARG A 25 -0.80 0.39 15.38
C ARG A 25 -0.82 -1.10 15.07
N LEU A 26 -0.70 -1.43 13.79
CA LEU A 26 -0.52 -2.81 13.31
C LEU A 26 0.97 -3.18 13.31
N LEU A 27 1.82 -2.29 12.80
CA LEU A 27 3.26 -2.53 12.64
C LEU A 27 4.02 -1.20 12.63
N ARG A 28 5.28 -1.22 13.07
CA ARG A 28 6.25 -0.14 12.88
C ARG A 28 7.48 -0.68 12.15
N VAL A 29 7.91 -0.03 11.08
CA VAL A 29 9.04 -0.49 10.26
C VAL A 29 10.36 -0.48 11.05
N SER A 30 10.51 0.45 11.99
CA SER A 30 11.72 0.56 12.83
C SER A 30 11.95 -0.66 13.73
N ASP A 31 10.89 -1.41 14.06
CA ASP A 31 11.01 -2.63 14.86
C ASP A 31 11.77 -3.73 14.08
N PHE A 32 11.94 -3.54 12.77
CA PHE A 32 12.68 -4.42 11.85
C PHE A 32 13.95 -3.77 11.30
N GLY A 33 14.45 -2.70 11.94
CA GLY A 33 15.67 -1.99 11.51
C GLY A 33 15.50 -1.15 10.24
N ALA A 34 14.26 -0.92 9.80
CA ALA A 34 13.94 -0.11 8.65
C ALA A 34 13.62 1.35 9.01
N ILE A 35 13.87 2.24 8.07
CA ILE A 35 13.53 3.67 8.09
C ILE A 35 12.91 4.07 6.76
N ASN A 36 12.12 5.14 6.78
CA ASN A 36 11.71 5.81 5.56
C ASN A 36 12.94 6.26 4.76
N ALA A 37 12.88 6.10 3.44
CA ALA A 37 13.98 6.49 2.57
C ALA A 37 14.12 8.02 2.49
N ASP A 38 13.00 8.75 2.57
CA ASP A 38 12.99 10.21 2.52
C ASP A 38 11.91 10.78 3.46
N GLY A 39 12.36 11.37 4.57
CA GLY A 39 11.50 11.98 5.58
C GLY A 39 10.45 11.02 6.15
N VAL A 40 9.17 11.36 5.97
CA VAL A 40 8.03 10.60 6.50
C VAL A 40 7.49 9.54 5.53
N ASN A 41 7.98 9.52 4.28
CA ASN A 41 7.42 8.72 3.20
C ASN A 41 8.27 7.47 2.92
N PRO A 42 7.64 6.36 2.51
CA PRO A 42 8.37 5.18 2.09
C PRO A 42 9.06 5.45 0.74
N ALA A 43 10.05 4.62 0.37
CA ALA A 43 10.66 4.69 -0.96
C ALA A 43 9.63 4.40 -2.07
N PHE A 44 8.71 3.49 -1.78
CA PHE A 44 7.61 3.10 -2.65
C PHE A 44 6.51 2.41 -1.82
N HIS A 45 5.26 2.49 -2.27
CA HIS A 45 4.19 1.60 -1.82
C HIS A 45 3.36 1.16 -3.03
N GLY A 46 2.77 -0.03 -2.99
CA GLY A 46 1.86 -0.52 -4.01
C GLY A 46 1.93 -2.03 -4.21
N ASP A 47 0.91 -2.58 -4.85
CA ASP A 47 0.82 -4.01 -5.22
C ASP A 47 1.85 -4.34 -6.31
N ILE A 48 2.89 -5.07 -5.92
CA ILE A 48 3.98 -5.50 -6.81
C ILE A 48 4.27 -6.99 -6.72
N LEU A 49 3.75 -7.68 -5.70
CA LEU A 49 3.91 -9.11 -5.50
C LEU A 49 2.73 -9.70 -4.70
N GLY A 50 2.52 -11.01 -4.80
CA GLY A 50 1.48 -11.69 -4.03
C GLY A 50 0.07 -11.48 -4.58
N ASP A 51 -0.86 -11.10 -3.71
CA ASP A 51 -2.25 -10.82 -4.09
C ASP A 51 -2.51 -9.31 -4.21
N TRP A 52 -3.74 -8.85 -4.00
CA TRP A 52 -4.14 -7.47 -4.26
C TRP A 52 -3.69 -6.43 -3.23
N ARG A 53 -3.14 -6.86 -2.09
CA ARG A 53 -2.76 -5.92 -1.02
C ARG A 53 -1.41 -5.30 -1.35
N GLU A 54 -1.20 -4.09 -0.86
CA GLU A 54 -0.06 -3.29 -1.27
C GLU A 54 1.17 -3.58 -0.41
N GLU A 55 2.33 -3.70 -1.06
CA GLU A 55 3.62 -3.70 -0.37
C GLU A 55 4.05 -2.29 0.02
N VAL A 56 4.95 -2.20 1.00
CA VAL A 56 5.70 -0.98 1.28
C VAL A 56 7.19 -1.26 1.23
N ILE A 57 7.92 -0.47 0.46
CA ILE A 57 9.38 -0.52 0.35
C ILE A 57 9.98 0.65 1.12
N VAL A 58 10.87 0.31 2.03
CA VAL A 58 11.65 1.24 2.85
C VAL A 58 13.12 0.84 2.80
N THR A 59 14.00 1.57 3.49
CA THR A 59 15.43 1.23 3.53
C THR A 59 15.87 0.89 4.94
N ASN A 60 17.05 0.32 5.11
CA ASN A 60 17.75 0.37 6.40
C ASN A 60 18.40 1.76 6.61
N SER A 61 18.99 2.00 7.79
CA SER A 61 19.48 3.33 8.19
C SER A 61 20.67 3.87 7.40
N ASP A 62 21.45 2.99 6.77
CA ASP A 62 22.58 3.39 5.91
C ASP A 62 22.21 3.36 4.40
N HIS A 63 20.94 3.12 4.08
CA HIS A 63 20.40 3.01 2.72
C HIS A 63 21.09 1.95 1.84
N SER A 64 21.74 0.94 2.42
CA SER A 64 22.37 -0.16 1.68
C SER A 64 21.41 -1.29 1.31
N GLN A 65 20.22 -1.33 1.91
CA GLN A 65 19.22 -2.39 1.71
C GLN A 65 17.84 -1.81 1.43
N LEU A 66 17.11 -2.45 0.52
CA LEU A 66 15.65 -2.30 0.41
C LEU A 66 14.98 -3.36 1.27
N ILE A 67 14.03 -2.93 2.10
CA ILE A 67 13.25 -3.80 2.97
C ILE A 67 11.79 -3.69 2.50
N ILE A 68 11.25 -4.82 2.04
CA ILE A 68 9.90 -4.91 1.47
C ILE A 68 8.98 -5.56 2.50
N PHE A 69 7.96 -4.82 2.92
CA PHE A 69 6.88 -5.33 3.76
C PHE A 69 5.73 -5.78 2.87
N THR A 70 5.34 -7.05 2.99
CA THR A 70 4.08 -7.59 2.47
C THR A 70 3.27 -8.15 3.64
N THR A 71 1.96 -8.29 3.46
CA THR A 71 1.05 -8.70 4.53
C THR A 71 1.01 -10.23 4.69
N ASP A 72 0.97 -10.68 5.95
CA ASP A 72 0.78 -12.08 6.34
C ASP A 72 -0.66 -12.42 6.71
N ARG A 73 -1.54 -11.41 6.76
CA ARG A 73 -2.94 -11.59 7.17
C ARG A 73 -3.68 -12.35 6.08
N PRO A 74 -4.45 -13.42 6.34
CA PRO A 74 -5.21 -14.09 5.29
C PRO A 74 -6.36 -13.21 4.78
N SER A 75 -6.75 -13.40 3.52
CA SER A 75 -7.96 -12.81 2.93
C SER A 75 -8.73 -13.85 2.14
N ASP A 76 -10.06 -13.80 2.23
CA ASP A 76 -11.01 -14.56 1.41
C ASP A 76 -11.38 -13.83 0.11
N ILE A 77 -10.90 -12.59 -0.05
CA ILE A 77 -11.14 -11.75 -1.22
C ILE A 77 -10.04 -12.00 -2.26
N ARG A 78 -10.46 -12.38 -3.47
CA ARG A 78 -9.58 -12.45 -4.63
C ARG A 78 -9.90 -11.33 -5.61
N LEU A 79 -8.91 -10.50 -5.92
CA LEU A 79 -8.96 -9.48 -6.96
C LEU A 79 -7.82 -9.71 -7.95
N TYR A 80 -7.93 -9.14 -9.14
CA TYR A 80 -6.76 -8.96 -9.99
C TYR A 80 -5.75 -8.06 -9.27
N THR A 81 -4.46 -8.25 -9.53
CA THR A 81 -3.44 -7.31 -9.04
C THR A 81 -3.86 -5.89 -9.40
N LEU A 82 -3.78 -4.99 -8.43
CA LEU A 82 -4.12 -3.58 -8.59
C LEU A 82 -3.22 -2.94 -9.66
N SER A 83 -2.01 -3.46 -9.86
CA SER A 83 -1.11 -3.05 -10.95
C SER A 83 -1.66 -3.32 -12.37
N HIS A 84 -2.69 -4.14 -12.53
CA HIS A 84 -3.41 -4.30 -13.80
C HIS A 84 -4.58 -3.32 -13.97
N ASN A 85 -4.93 -2.54 -12.95
CA ASN A 85 -5.88 -1.45 -13.05
C ASN A 85 -5.17 -0.21 -13.66
N PRO A 86 -5.63 0.36 -14.80
CA PRO A 86 -4.93 1.46 -15.45
C PRO A 86 -4.77 2.72 -14.61
N ALA A 87 -5.79 3.11 -13.83
CA ALA A 87 -5.71 4.30 -12.97
C ALA A 87 -4.71 4.12 -11.83
N TYR A 88 -4.74 2.95 -11.17
CA TYR A 88 -3.80 2.60 -10.11
C TYR A 88 -2.38 2.52 -10.65
N ARG A 89 -2.18 1.80 -11.77
CA ARG A 89 -0.87 1.61 -12.39
C ARG A 89 -0.24 2.91 -12.86
N ASN A 90 -1.04 3.84 -13.37
CA ASN A 90 -0.57 5.18 -13.73
C ASN A 90 -0.17 5.96 -12.47
N SER A 91 -0.97 5.88 -11.41
CA SER A 91 -0.69 6.57 -10.14
C SER A 91 0.63 6.15 -9.51
N MET A 92 1.03 4.87 -9.62
CA MET A 92 2.33 4.35 -9.14
C MET A 92 3.54 5.04 -9.79
N THR A 93 3.36 5.72 -10.92
CA THR A 93 4.44 6.40 -11.65
C THR A 93 4.62 7.86 -11.26
N LEU A 94 3.67 8.44 -10.52
CA LEU A 94 3.71 9.84 -10.11
C LEU A 94 4.84 10.09 -9.11
N LYS A 95 5.53 11.22 -9.26
CA LYS A 95 6.66 11.65 -8.42
C LYS A 95 6.44 13.09 -7.96
N GLY A 96 7.13 13.49 -6.89
CA GLY A 96 6.95 14.78 -6.21
C GLY A 96 6.47 14.55 -4.77
N TYR A 97 5.46 15.30 -4.33
CA TYR A 97 4.75 14.97 -3.09
C TYR A 97 3.91 13.71 -3.31
N VAL A 98 4.49 12.57 -2.96
CA VAL A 98 3.89 11.25 -3.15
C VAL A 98 2.46 11.21 -2.59
N GLN A 99 1.54 10.69 -3.40
CA GLN A 99 0.13 10.52 -3.06
C GLN A 99 -0.22 9.03 -3.07
N SER A 100 -1.31 8.66 -2.41
CA SER A 100 -1.82 7.29 -2.46
C SER A 100 -2.37 6.95 -3.85
N HIS A 101 -2.15 5.72 -4.28
CA HIS A 101 -2.66 5.20 -5.54
C HIS A 101 -4.15 4.88 -5.43
N HIS A 102 -4.93 5.24 -6.45
CA HIS A 102 -6.37 5.00 -6.48
C HIS A 102 -6.77 4.16 -7.69
N LEU A 103 -7.79 3.33 -7.50
CA LEU A 103 -8.39 2.49 -8.53
C LEU A 103 -9.44 3.27 -9.32
N ASP A 104 -9.75 2.83 -10.54
CA ASP A 104 -10.87 3.34 -11.34
C ASP A 104 -12.25 2.76 -10.93
N TYR A 105 -12.27 1.91 -9.89
CA TYR A 105 -13.48 1.38 -9.27
C TYR A 105 -13.44 1.51 -7.74
N PHE A 106 -14.61 1.45 -7.12
CA PHE A 106 -14.74 1.47 -5.67
C PHE A 106 -14.24 0.16 -5.05
N LEU A 107 -13.14 0.25 -4.28
CA LEU A 107 -12.62 -0.85 -3.45
C LEU A 107 -12.98 -0.58 -1.98
N GLY A 108 -13.92 -1.35 -1.44
CA GLY A 108 -14.35 -1.17 -0.06
C GLY A 108 -15.58 -1.99 0.32
N GLN A 109 -16.08 -1.75 1.53
CA GLN A 109 -17.27 -2.43 2.04
C GLN A 109 -18.47 -2.17 1.12
N GLY A 110 -19.13 -3.25 0.68
CA GLY A 110 -20.28 -3.17 -0.23
C GLY A 110 -19.93 -2.98 -1.70
N MET A 111 -18.65 -3.13 -2.10
CA MET A 111 -18.28 -3.13 -3.51
C MET A 111 -18.92 -4.30 -4.26
N THR A 112 -19.17 -4.09 -5.55
CA THR A 112 -19.42 -5.18 -6.49
C THR A 112 -18.09 -5.75 -6.98
N ALA A 113 -18.08 -7.01 -7.42
CA ALA A 113 -16.87 -7.60 -8.00
C ALA A 113 -16.46 -6.81 -9.27
N PRO A 114 -15.22 -6.29 -9.35
CA PRO A 114 -14.77 -5.56 -10.51
C PRO A 114 -14.66 -6.49 -11.73
N PRO A 115 -14.92 -5.99 -12.95
CA PRO A 115 -14.77 -6.78 -14.16
C PRO A 115 -13.29 -7.12 -14.40
N PRO A 116 -12.99 -8.14 -15.23
CA PRO A 116 -11.63 -8.38 -15.70
C PRO A 116 -11.02 -7.11 -16.33
N PRO A 117 -9.77 -6.74 -16.01
CA PRO A 117 -9.12 -5.58 -16.60
C PRO A 117 -9.06 -5.67 -18.12
N ASN A 118 -9.52 -4.61 -18.82
CA ASN A 118 -9.43 -4.52 -20.27
C ASN A 118 -8.04 -4.01 -20.70
N ILE A 119 -7.04 -4.88 -20.56
CA ILE A 119 -5.65 -4.59 -20.88
C ILE A 119 -5.07 -5.66 -21.81
N ARG A 120 -3.98 -5.31 -22.48
CA ARG A 120 -3.15 -6.27 -23.23
C ARG A 120 -1.70 -6.12 -22.78
N TYR A 121 -0.98 -7.22 -22.73
CA TYR A 121 0.47 -7.16 -22.53
C TYR A 121 1.14 -6.54 -23.74
N VAL A 122 2.15 -5.71 -23.49
CA VAL A 122 3.04 -5.23 -24.54
C VAL A 122 3.93 -6.40 -24.94
N VAL A 123 3.84 -6.83 -26.18
CA VAL A 123 4.76 -7.83 -26.74
C VAL A 123 6.07 -7.11 -27.05
N ALA A 124 7.19 -7.64 -26.57
CA ALA A 124 8.52 -7.12 -26.83
C ALA A 124 8.98 -7.42 -28.27
#